data_AF-A0A6D2HUA8-F1
#
_entry.id   AF-A0A6D2HUA8-F1
#
_cell.length_a   1.000
_cell.length_b   1.000
_cell.length_c   1.000
_cell.angle_alpha   90.00
_cell.angle_beta   90.00
_cell.angle_gamma   90.00
#
_symmetry.space_group_name_H-M   'P 1'
#
loop_
_entity.id
_entity.type
_entity.pdbx_description
1 polymer ?
#
loop_
_entity_poly.entity_id
_entity_poly.type
_entity_poly.pdbx_seq_one_letter_code
_entity_poly.pdbx_strand_id
1 'polypeptide(L)'
;MSSKARSSSATNGEDPPRKKPSPATKPTSISIWSLPHVLLLDCLARISRLYYPTLSLVSKSFRSIIASPELYETRKRLNRTEKCLYICIRFPFDTETHWSTLCRLPTRKIANESSGYFTELIPSPKYLRPSQSSTLVAVGSDIYKIGGADDLYQCKIWKRNYSSSVSICP
;
A
#
# COMPACT_ATOMS: atom_id res chain seq x y z
N MET A 1 -41.35 -32.45 73.83
CA MET A 1 -42.56 -33.26 73.59
C MET A 1 -43.43 -32.52 72.60
N SER A 2 -44.09 -33.26 71.70
CA SER A 2 -45.08 -32.83 70.70
C SER A 2 -44.61 -32.42 69.30
N SER A 3 -44.67 -33.43 68.41
CA SER A 3 -45.12 -33.42 67.00
C SER A 3 -46.33 -32.48 66.73
N LYS A 4 -46.73 -32.07 65.51
CA LYS A 4 -46.87 -32.83 64.24
C LYS A 4 -47.24 -31.91 63.04
N ALA A 5 -46.64 -32.21 61.88
CA ALA A 5 -47.05 -32.20 60.46
C ALA A 5 -48.02 -31.16 59.80
N ARG A 6 -47.65 -30.74 58.58
CA ARG A 6 -48.50 -30.67 57.37
C ARG A 6 -47.62 -30.67 56.09
N SER A 7 -47.66 -31.74 55.28
CA SER A 7 -48.42 -31.90 54.01
C SER A 7 -47.81 -31.10 52.84
N SER A 8 -47.03 -31.74 51.95
CA SER A 8 -47.42 -32.35 50.65
C SER A 8 -47.36 -31.37 49.46
N SER A 9 -46.46 -31.62 48.50
CA SER A 9 -46.81 -32.07 47.14
C SER A 9 -45.58 -31.97 46.24
N ALA A 10 -45.32 -33.03 45.50
CA ALA A 10 -44.37 -33.06 44.41
C ALA A 10 -44.99 -32.37 43.19
N THR A 11 -44.23 -31.53 42.50
CA THR A 11 -44.49 -31.18 41.11
C THR A 11 -43.21 -31.41 40.31
N ASN A 12 -43.29 -32.40 39.43
CA ASN A 12 -42.30 -32.65 38.39
C ASN A 12 -42.41 -31.51 37.37
N GLY A 13 -41.37 -30.70 37.24
CA GLY A 13 -41.21 -29.77 36.13
C GLY A 13 -40.32 -30.41 35.08
N GLU A 14 -40.89 -30.75 33.91
CA GLU A 14 -40.12 -31.12 32.73
C GLU A 14 -39.30 -29.93 32.22
N ASP A 15 -38.00 -30.12 32.05
CA ASP A 15 -37.10 -29.14 31.42
C ASP A 15 -37.39 -29.04 29.91
N PRO A 16 -37.41 -27.83 29.32
CA PRO A 16 -37.67 -27.65 27.89
C PRO A 16 -36.50 -28.14 27.01
N PRO A 17 -36.75 -28.50 25.73
CA PRO A 17 -35.77 -29.18 24.91
C PRO A 17 -34.59 -28.27 24.55
N ARG A 18 -33.36 -28.72 24.87
CA ARG A 18 -32.11 -28.09 24.46
C ARG A 18 -32.07 -27.89 22.94
N LYS A 19 -32.10 -26.63 22.48
CA LYS A 19 -31.82 -26.27 21.08
C LYS A 19 -30.41 -26.76 20.72
N LYS A 20 -30.31 -27.69 19.76
CA LYS A 20 -29.04 -28.10 19.16
C LYS A 20 -28.38 -26.87 18.50
N PRO A 21 -27.08 -26.63 18.69
CA PRO A 21 -26.39 -25.58 17.97
C PRO A 21 -26.39 -25.92 16.48
N SER A 22 -26.89 -25.01 15.65
CA SER A 22 -26.80 -25.08 14.19
C SER A 22 -25.33 -25.16 13.75
N PRO A 23 -24.99 -25.83 12.62
CA PRO A 23 -23.62 -25.90 12.14
C PRO A 23 -23.13 -24.47 11.87
N ALA A 24 -22.07 -24.06 12.56
CA ALA A 24 -21.37 -22.82 12.28
C ALA A 24 -20.89 -22.87 10.82
N THR A 25 -21.47 -22.02 9.97
CA THR A 25 -20.98 -21.81 8.61
C THR A 25 -19.56 -21.26 8.74
N LYS A 26 -18.56 -22.09 8.41
CA LYS A 26 -17.16 -21.63 8.38
C LYS A 26 -17.10 -20.40 7.48
N PRO A 27 -16.55 -19.26 7.93
CA PRO A 27 -16.37 -18.12 7.05
C PRO A 27 -15.50 -18.59 5.90
N THR A 28 -16.08 -18.65 4.70
CA THR A 28 -15.33 -18.96 3.49
C THR A 28 -14.37 -17.80 3.28
N SER A 29 -13.10 -17.99 3.63
CA SER A 29 -12.07 -16.97 3.44
C SER A 29 -11.85 -16.79 1.94
N ILE A 30 -12.56 -15.85 1.33
CA ILE A 30 -12.35 -15.49 -0.08
C ILE A 30 -11.01 -14.74 -0.13
N SER A 31 -10.02 -15.37 -0.75
CA SER A 31 -8.72 -14.75 -0.97
C SER A 31 -8.81 -13.79 -2.13
N ILE A 32 -8.27 -12.58 -2.00
CA ILE A 32 -8.22 -11.62 -3.12
C ILE A 32 -7.43 -12.18 -4.32
N TRP A 33 -6.59 -13.18 -4.08
CA TRP A 33 -5.81 -13.89 -5.09
C TRP A 33 -6.61 -14.91 -5.91
N SER A 34 -7.84 -15.24 -5.52
CA SER A 34 -8.72 -16.07 -6.36
C SER A 34 -9.39 -15.27 -7.48
N LEU A 35 -9.23 -13.94 -7.49
CA LEU A 35 -9.73 -13.08 -8.55
C LEU A 35 -8.82 -13.16 -9.79
N PRO A 36 -9.38 -13.09 -11.01
CA PRO A 36 -8.61 -12.88 -12.23
C PRO A 36 -7.68 -11.66 -12.11
N HIS A 37 -6.46 -11.79 -12.63
CA HIS A 37 -5.42 -10.74 -12.54
C HIS A 37 -5.90 -9.36 -13.04
N VAL A 38 -6.69 -9.34 -14.11
CA VAL A 38 -7.25 -8.10 -14.68
C VAL A 38 -8.17 -7.38 -13.68
N LEU A 39 -9.00 -8.12 -12.92
CA LEU A 39 -9.86 -7.52 -11.90
C LEU A 39 -9.04 -6.99 -10.72
N LEU A 40 -7.96 -7.68 -10.36
CA LEU A 40 -7.06 -7.22 -9.30
C LEU A 40 -6.37 -5.90 -9.69
N LEU A 41 -5.89 -5.78 -10.94
CA LEU A 41 -5.35 -4.52 -11.48
C LEU A 41 -6.39 -3.41 -11.47
N ASP A 42 -7.61 -3.67 -11.93
CA ASP A 42 -8.69 -2.68 -11.94
C ASP A 42 -9.06 -2.20 -10.53
N CYS A 43 -9.08 -3.11 -9.55
CA CYS A 43 -9.29 -2.77 -8.14
C CYS A 43 -8.15 -1.90 -7.58
N LEU A 44 -6.89 -2.31 -7.79
CA LEU A 44 -5.72 -1.59 -7.32
C LEU A 44 -5.53 -0.24 -8.01
N ALA A 45 -5.92 -0.13 -9.27
CA ALA A 45 -5.87 1.12 -10.04
C ALA A 45 -6.81 2.20 -9.49
N ARG A 46 -7.85 1.80 -8.76
CA ARG A 46 -8.78 2.73 -8.09
C ARG A 46 -8.27 3.24 -6.74
N ILE A 47 -7.28 2.59 -6.16
CA ILE A 47 -6.68 2.99 -4.88
C ILE A 47 -5.72 4.16 -5.13
N SER A 48 -5.69 5.14 -4.22
CA SER A 48 -4.74 6.25 -4.33
C SER A 48 -3.29 5.78 -4.21
N ARG A 49 -2.40 6.39 -4.99
CA ARG A 49 -0.96 6.08 -5.00
C ARG A 49 -0.30 6.30 -3.63
N LEU A 50 -0.90 7.12 -2.77
CA LEU A 50 -0.44 7.34 -1.39
C LEU A 50 -0.45 6.06 -0.53
N TYR A 51 -1.23 5.05 -0.91
CA TYR A 51 -1.31 3.77 -0.21
C TYR A 51 -0.42 2.69 -0.82
N TYR A 52 0.15 2.92 -2.00
CA TYR A 52 0.92 1.90 -2.73
C TYR A 52 2.14 1.40 -1.96
N PRO A 53 2.90 2.26 -1.25
CA PRO A 53 4.01 1.80 -0.45
C PRO A 53 3.54 0.86 0.69
N THR A 54 2.48 1.24 1.40
CA THR A 54 1.86 0.38 2.42
C THR A 54 1.33 -0.94 1.84
N LEU A 55 0.64 -0.91 0.70
CA LEU A 55 0.12 -2.12 0.05
C LEU A 55 1.24 -3.05 -0.43
N SER A 56 2.38 -2.48 -0.84
CA SER A 56 3.56 -3.25 -1.26
C SER A 56 4.23 -4.02 -0.11
N LEU A 57 3.89 -3.70 1.14
CA LEU A 57 4.35 -4.41 2.33
C LEU A 57 3.45 -5.61 2.69
N VAL A 58 2.25 -5.71 2.13
CA VAL A 58 1.28 -6.77 2.44
C VAL A 58 1.74 -8.14 1.92
N SER A 59 2.24 -8.20 0.68
CA SER A 59 2.79 -9.42 0.10
C SER A 59 3.74 -9.13 -1.06
N LYS A 60 4.57 -10.13 -1.41
CA LYS A 60 5.44 -10.07 -2.60
C LYS A 60 4.64 -9.84 -3.88
N SER A 61 3.46 -10.45 -3.97
CA SER A 61 2.60 -10.33 -5.14
C SER A 61 1.96 -8.93 -5.25
N PHE A 62 1.52 -8.32 -4.14
CA PHE A 62 1.07 -6.92 -4.15
C PHE A 62 2.20 -5.99 -4.59
N ARG A 63 3.40 -6.17 -4.03
CA ARG A 63 4.59 -5.42 -4.45
C ARG A 63 4.84 -5.56 -5.95
N SER A 64 4.77 -6.77 -6.48
CA SER A 64 4.98 -7.03 -7.91
C SER A 64 3.94 -6.32 -8.79
N ILE A 65 2.67 -6.31 -8.40
CA ILE A 65 1.59 -5.66 -9.16
C ILE A 65 1.71 -4.13 -9.09
N ILE A 66 2.01 -3.59 -7.90
CA ILE A 66 2.19 -2.15 -7.71
C ILE A 66 3.41 -1.63 -8.48
N ALA A 67 4.42 -2.47 -8.61
CA ALA A 67 5.60 -2.23 -9.41
C ALA A 67 5.40 -2.53 -10.91
N SER A 68 4.21 -2.93 -11.36
CA SER A 68 4.00 -3.38 -12.73
C SER A 68 3.52 -2.23 -13.63
N PRO A 69 4.02 -2.13 -14.89
CA PRO A 69 3.57 -1.11 -15.83
C PRO A 69 2.07 -1.25 -16.18
N GLU A 70 1.53 -2.47 -16.11
CA GLU A 70 0.12 -2.77 -16.39
C GLU A 70 -0.82 -2.02 -15.44
N LEU A 71 -0.42 -1.82 -14.17
CA LEU A 71 -1.20 -1.03 -13.22
C LEU A 71 -1.28 0.44 -13.67
N TYR A 72 -0.17 1.00 -14.15
CA TYR A 72 -0.12 2.39 -14.63
C TYR A 72 -0.96 2.59 -15.88
N GLU A 73 -0.87 1.68 -16.85
CA GLU A 73 -1.71 1.73 -18.05
C GLU A 73 -3.20 1.57 -17.70
N THR A 74 -3.52 0.68 -16.76
CA THR A 74 -4.90 0.52 -16.28
C THR A 74 -5.42 1.80 -15.64
N ARG A 75 -4.62 2.47 -14.80
CA ARG A 75 -4.97 3.77 -14.23
C ARG A 75 -5.18 4.84 -15.28
N LYS A 76 -4.31 4.90 -16.29
CA LYS A 76 -4.41 5.83 -17.41
C LYS A 76 -5.71 5.61 -18.18
N ARG A 77 -6.04 4.35 -18.50
CA ARG A 77 -7.32 3.96 -19.13
C ARG A 77 -8.53 4.37 -18.29
N LEU A 78 -8.42 4.28 -16.97
CA LEU A 78 -9.47 4.69 -16.03
C LEU A 78 -9.47 6.20 -15.74
N ASN A 79 -8.64 7.00 -16.41
CA ASN A 79 -8.45 8.44 -16.17
C ASN A 79 -8.14 8.78 -14.70
N ARG A 80 -7.40 7.90 -14.00
CA ARG A 80 -6.99 8.06 -12.61
C ARG A 80 -5.63 8.72 -12.49
N THR A 81 -5.56 9.98 -12.90
CA THR A 81 -4.38 10.83 -12.71
C THR A 81 -4.38 11.43 -11.31
N GLU A 82 -3.30 11.25 -10.55
CA GLU A 82 -3.11 11.81 -9.22
C GLU A 82 -1.80 12.60 -9.17
N LYS A 83 -1.80 13.72 -8.45
CA LYS A 83 -0.57 14.44 -8.15
C LYS A 83 0.19 13.68 -7.07
N CYS A 84 1.39 13.22 -7.39
CA CYS A 84 2.28 12.54 -6.44
C CYS A 84 3.47 13.44 -6.12
N LEU A 85 3.78 13.56 -4.84
CA LEU A 85 4.94 14.31 -4.38
C LEU A 85 6.14 13.37 -4.27
N TYR A 86 7.17 13.66 -5.07
CA TYR A 86 8.49 13.05 -4.97
C TYR A 86 9.48 14.08 -4.47
N ILE A 87 10.26 13.70 -3.47
CA ILE A 87 11.27 14.54 -2.86
C ILE A 87 12.62 13.93 -3.19
N CYS A 88 13.50 14.72 -3.80
CA CYS A 88 14.89 14.35 -4.02
C CYS A 88 15.75 15.20 -3.08
N ILE A 89 16.45 14.54 -2.15
CA ILE A 89 17.35 15.17 -1.20
C ILE A 89 18.78 14.80 -1.59
N ARG A 90 19.65 15.80 -1.67
CA ARG A 90 21.09 15.63 -1.93
C ARG A 90 21.87 16.24 -0.77
N PHE A 91 22.72 15.44 -0.15
CA PHE A 91 23.64 15.93 0.86
C PHE A 91 24.99 16.30 0.23
N PRO A 92 25.68 17.35 0.71
CA PRO A 92 26.93 17.84 0.11
C PRO A 92 28.04 16.79 0.00
N PHE A 93 28.09 15.85 0.95
CA PHE A 93 29.14 14.82 1.04
C PHE A 93 28.67 13.43 0.63
N ASP A 94 27.43 13.30 0.16
CA ASP A 94 26.86 12.01 -0.22
C ASP A 94 26.96 11.81 -1.73
N THR A 95 27.46 10.63 -2.11
CA THR A 95 27.50 10.22 -3.50
C THR A 95 26.15 9.71 -4.00
N GLU A 96 25.16 9.55 -3.14
CA GLU A 96 23.83 9.08 -3.50
C GLU A 96 22.80 10.19 -3.34
N THR A 97 21.74 10.09 -4.13
CA THR A 97 20.54 10.90 -3.95
C THR A 97 19.51 10.14 -3.16
N HIS A 98 18.84 10.79 -2.21
CA HIS A 98 17.78 10.15 -1.45
C HIS A 98 16.45 10.55 -2.04
N TRP A 99 15.75 9.57 -2.61
CA TRP A 99 14.42 9.78 -3.15
C TRP A 99 13.39 9.30 -2.16
N SER A 100 12.39 10.13 -1.88
CA SER A 100 11.27 9.76 -1.02
C SER A 100 9.95 10.11 -1.68
N THR A 101 8.91 9.33 -1.40
CA THR A 101 7.54 9.59 -1.83
C THR A 101 6.64 9.83 -0.62
N LEU A 102 5.66 10.73 -0.78
CA LEU A 102 4.64 10.94 0.24
C LEU A 102 3.68 9.75 0.29
N CYS A 103 3.41 9.27 1.50
CA CYS A 103 2.58 8.10 1.80
C CYS A 103 1.52 8.47 2.84
N ARG A 104 0.39 7.77 2.81
CA ARG A 104 -0.66 7.92 3.84
C ARG A 104 -0.51 6.84 4.90
N LEU A 105 -0.53 7.25 6.17
CA LEU A 105 -0.43 6.33 7.28
C LEU A 105 -1.73 5.48 7.36
N PRO A 106 -1.64 4.15 7.44
CA PRO A 106 -2.82 3.28 7.50
C PRO A 106 -3.57 3.38 8.84
N THR A 107 -2.89 3.79 9.91
CA THR A 107 -3.41 3.70 11.28
C THR A 107 -3.86 5.07 11.79
N ARG A 108 -5.19 5.25 11.90
CA ARG A 108 -5.80 6.38 12.60
C ARG A 108 -5.79 6.14 14.12
N LYS A 109 -4.60 6.05 14.74
CA LYS A 109 -4.48 6.39 16.16
C LYS A 109 -4.02 7.84 16.19
N ILE A 110 -4.98 8.75 16.27
CA ILE A 110 -4.73 10.18 16.49
C ILE A 110 -4.18 10.29 17.92
N ALA A 111 -2.90 9.96 18.10
CA ALA A 111 -2.12 10.44 19.21
C ALA A 111 -1.37 11.65 18.67
N ASN A 112 -1.93 12.83 18.94
CA ASN A 112 -1.35 14.17 18.82
C ASN A 112 -0.85 14.60 17.43
N GLU A 113 -1.51 15.62 16.86
CA GLU A 113 -0.95 16.61 15.90
C GLU A 113 -0.36 16.11 14.55
N SER A 114 -0.27 14.80 14.27
CA SER A 114 0.32 14.33 13.00
C SER A 114 -0.64 14.48 11.81
N SER A 115 -0.13 14.94 10.66
CA SER A 115 -0.89 15.16 9.42
C SER A 115 -1.45 13.88 8.77
N GLY A 116 -1.13 12.70 9.31
CA GLY A 116 -1.50 11.40 8.75
C GLY A 116 -0.70 11.00 7.51
N TYR A 117 0.36 11.73 7.19
CA TYR A 117 1.28 11.42 6.10
C TYR A 117 2.68 11.15 6.63
N PHE A 118 3.42 10.31 5.91
CA PHE A 118 4.84 10.08 6.14
C PHE A 118 5.57 9.98 4.80
N THR A 119 6.89 10.10 4.81
CA THR A 119 7.71 9.91 3.62
C THR A 119 8.36 8.54 3.65
N GLU A 120 8.21 7.77 2.57
CA GLU A 120 8.90 6.48 2.41
C GLU A 120 10.06 6.62 1.44
N LEU A 121 11.22 6.11 1.83
CA LEU A 121 12.41 6.10 0.98
C LEU A 121 12.14 5.16 -0.20
N ILE A 122 12.32 5.67 -1.40
CA ILE A 122 12.22 4.89 -2.63
C ILE A 122 13.60 4.70 -3.23
N PRO A 123 13.78 3.65 -4.04
CA PRO A 123 15.08 3.34 -4.59
C PRO A 123 15.64 4.46 -5.46
N SER A 124 16.89 4.84 -5.21
CA SER A 124 17.54 5.94 -5.91
C SER A 124 17.99 5.55 -7.32
N PRO A 125 17.51 6.23 -8.37
CA PRO A 125 18.03 6.09 -9.72
C PRO A 125 19.35 6.85 -9.82
N LYS A 126 20.47 6.14 -9.99
CA LYS A 126 21.79 6.77 -10.21
C LYS A 126 21.78 7.76 -11.39
N TYR A 127 20.98 7.48 -12.42
CA TYR A 127 20.86 8.31 -13.63
C TYR A 127 19.97 9.56 -13.45
N LEU A 128 19.12 9.63 -12.42
CA LEU A 128 18.34 10.85 -12.09
C LEU A 128 19.02 11.73 -11.05
N ARG A 129 20.30 11.47 -10.77
CA ARG A 129 21.09 12.28 -9.85
C ARG A 129 21.20 13.71 -10.37
N PRO A 130 20.73 14.74 -9.64
CA PRO A 130 20.89 16.11 -10.05
C PRO A 130 22.37 16.47 -10.13
N SER A 131 22.78 17.02 -11.28
CA SER A 131 24.07 17.65 -11.49
C SER A 131 23.91 19.15 -11.69
N GLN A 132 25.02 19.89 -11.67
CA GLN A 132 25.01 21.32 -11.97
C GLN A 132 24.37 21.55 -13.34
N SER A 133 23.46 22.53 -13.42
CA SER A 133 22.71 22.87 -14.64
C SER A 133 21.81 21.74 -15.18
N SER A 134 21.34 20.83 -14.31
CA SER A 134 20.29 19.87 -14.64
C SER A 134 18.95 20.23 -14.01
N THR A 135 17.87 19.80 -14.64
CA THR A 135 16.50 19.93 -14.13
C THR A 135 15.77 18.60 -14.21
N LEU A 136 14.78 18.41 -13.33
CA LEU A 136 13.90 17.25 -13.32
C LEU A 136 12.51 17.66 -13.81
N VAL A 137 11.98 16.95 -14.79
CA VAL A 137 10.66 17.21 -15.38
C VAL A 137 9.81 15.95 -15.30
N ALA A 138 8.58 16.09 -14.80
CA ALA A 138 7.60 15.02 -14.79
C ALA A 138 6.72 15.11 -16.04
N VAL A 139 6.63 14.02 -16.82
CA VAL A 139 5.72 13.90 -17.96
C VAL A 139 4.92 12.61 -17.81
N GLY A 140 3.61 12.74 -17.59
CA GLY A 140 2.75 11.59 -17.29
C GLY A 140 3.16 10.89 -15.99
N SER A 141 3.49 9.60 -16.08
CA SER A 141 3.99 8.79 -14.97
C SER A 141 5.51 8.83 -14.81
N ASP A 142 6.25 9.49 -15.69
CA ASP A 142 7.70 9.36 -15.78
C ASP A 142 8.40 10.65 -15.33
N ILE A 143 9.58 10.51 -14.71
CA ILE A 143 10.45 11.66 -14.43
C ILE A 143 11.70 11.57 -15.29
N TYR A 144 12.00 12.70 -15.92
CA TYR A 144 13.13 12.89 -16.81
C TYR A 144 14.13 13.84 -16.16
N LYS A 145 15.42 13.51 -16.27
CA LYS A 145 16.50 14.47 -16.03
C LYS A 145 16.89 15.08 -17.38
N ILE A 146 16.90 16.40 -17.45
CA ILE A 146 17.31 17.16 -18.64
C ILE A 146 18.50 18.03 -18.27
N GLY A 147 19.53 17.99 -19.11
CA GLY A 147 20.77 18.74 -18.91
C GLY A 147 21.69 18.13 -17.86
N GLY A 148 22.66 18.92 -17.41
CA GLY A 148 23.76 18.47 -16.58
C GLY A 148 25.09 18.50 -17.31
N ALA A 149 26.11 19.06 -16.67
CA ALA A 149 27.49 18.89 -17.10
C ALA A 149 27.99 17.53 -16.59
N ASP A 150 28.01 16.52 -17.45
CA ASP A 150 29.04 15.48 -17.35
C ASP A 150 30.31 16.10 -17.98
N ASP A 151 31.53 15.66 -17.63
CA ASP A 151 32.83 16.21 -18.08
C ASP A 151 33.06 16.31 -19.61
N LEU A 152 32.03 16.06 -20.42
CA LEU A 152 31.96 16.28 -21.86
C LEU A 152 30.62 17.00 -22.13
N TYR A 153 30.68 18.22 -22.67
CA TYR A 153 29.60 19.18 -23.02
C TYR A 153 28.36 18.63 -23.77
N GLN A 154 27.76 17.55 -23.29
CA GLN A 154 26.69 16.80 -23.94
C GLN A 154 25.48 16.79 -23.02
N CYS A 155 24.42 17.46 -23.45
CA CYS A 155 23.12 17.37 -22.81
C CYS A 155 22.53 15.97 -23.08
N LYS A 156 22.32 15.17 -22.04
CA LYS A 156 21.69 13.84 -22.13
C LYS A 156 20.32 13.86 -21.47
N ILE A 157 19.38 13.09 -22.02
CA ILE A 157 18.05 12.86 -21.44
C ILE A 157 18.03 11.48 -20.79
N TRP A 158 17.71 11.43 -19.51
CA TRP A 158 17.57 10.18 -18.76
C TRP A 158 16.13 10.00 -18.29
N LYS A 159 15.56 8.81 -18.50
CA LYS A 159 14.17 8.49 -18.15
C LYS A 159 14.13 7.49 -17.00
N ARG A 160 13.23 7.73 -16.02
CA ARG A 160 12.73 6.67 -15.15
C ARG A 160 11.26 6.39 -15.44
N ASN A 161 10.96 5.11 -15.67
CA ASN A 161 9.59 4.63 -15.55
C ASN A 161 9.28 4.48 -14.06
N TYR A 162 8.24 5.15 -13.56
CA TYR A 162 7.73 4.85 -12.23
C TYR A 162 7.02 3.51 -12.25
N SER A 163 7.80 2.45 -12.08
CA SER A 163 7.34 1.11 -11.75
C SER A 163 8.21 0.70 -10.57
N SER A 164 7.77 1.02 -9.35
CA SER A 164 8.60 0.91 -8.15
C SER A 164 8.72 -0.55 -7.70
N SER A 165 9.62 -1.31 -8.33
CA SER A 165 10.37 -2.36 -7.66
C SER A 165 11.84 -2.17 -7.99
N VAL A 166 12.61 -1.58 -7.08
CA VAL A 166 14.01 -2.02 -6.97
C VAL A 166 13.97 -3.14 -5.95
N SER A 167 13.97 -4.35 -6.47
CA SER A 167 14.43 -5.50 -5.72
C SER A 167 15.93 -5.28 -5.52
N ILE A 168 16.31 -4.82 -4.33
CA ILE A 168 17.68 -5.05 -3.84
C ILE A 168 17.66 -6.46 -3.28
N CYS A 169 18.22 -7.40 -4.05
CA CYS A 169 18.63 -8.72 -3.58
C CYS A 169 19.88 -9.10 -4.39
N PRO A 170 20.94 -9.61 -3.75
CA PRO A 170 21.23 -11.03 -3.78
C PRO A 170 20.21 -11.80 -2.95
#